data_AF-A0A1H3BZ81-F1
#
_entry.id   AF-A0A1H3BZ81-F1
#
_cell.length_a   1.000
_cell.length_b   1.000
_cell.length_c   1.000
_cell.angle_alpha   90.00
_cell.angle_beta   90.00
_cell.angle_gamma   90.00
#
_symmetry.space_group_name_H-M   'P 1'
#
loop_
_entity.id
_entity.type
_entity.pdbx_description
1 polymer ?
#
loop_
_entity_poly.entity_id
_entity_poly.type
_entity_poly.pdbx_seq_one_letter_code
_entity_poly.pdbx_strand_id
1 'polypeptide(L)'
;MKKSNTSRLFLSLTFGTALLLSSGCAAFKSDMDSSNPVIAAQAQRISDLRNQISDQDRLVETEKAKLKSLEYQLKSAQQELKARKM
;
A
#
# COMPACT_ATOMS: atom_id res chain seq x y z
N MET A 1 -42.39 7.40 27.32
CA MET A 1 -41.06 8.03 27.49
C MET A 1 -40.05 6.88 27.55
N LYS A 2 -38.98 6.73 26.75
CA LYS A 2 -38.04 7.69 26.17
C LYS A 2 -37.29 6.97 25.01
N LYS A 3 -37.20 7.61 23.84
CA LYS A 3 -36.31 7.23 22.71
C LYS A 3 -34.84 7.42 23.12
N SER A 4 -33.91 6.62 22.58
CA SER A 4 -32.69 7.16 21.96
C SER A 4 -31.90 6.07 21.21
N ASN A 5 -31.94 6.15 19.88
CA ASN A 5 -30.88 5.66 19.00
C ASN A 5 -29.74 6.69 19.02
N THR A 6 -28.50 6.25 19.23
CA THR A 6 -27.29 7.07 19.01
C THR A 6 -26.14 6.08 18.77
N SER A 7 -25.93 5.71 17.51
CA SER A 7 -24.98 6.38 16.60
C SER A 7 -23.54 6.16 17.05
N ARG A 8 -22.90 5.22 16.36
CA ARG A 8 -21.49 4.89 16.41
C ARG A 8 -20.66 6.15 16.16
N LEU A 9 -20.09 6.72 17.22
CA LEU A 9 -19.07 7.76 17.15
C LEU A 9 -17.75 7.13 16.68
N PHE A 10 -17.57 7.05 15.37
CA PHE A 10 -16.28 6.74 14.76
C PHE A 10 -15.39 7.98 14.86
N LEU A 11 -14.51 7.93 15.87
CA LEU A 11 -13.09 8.29 15.82
C LEU A 11 -12.68 9.30 14.72
N SER A 12 -12.86 10.60 14.96
CA SER A 12 -12.17 11.65 14.21
C SER A 12 -10.77 11.85 14.78
N LEU A 13 -9.80 11.08 14.29
CA LEU A 13 -8.38 11.27 14.62
C LEU A 13 -7.69 12.01 13.46
N THR A 14 -7.68 13.35 13.59
CA THR A 14 -6.63 14.28 13.12
C THR A 14 -5.88 13.91 11.84
N PHE A 15 -6.38 14.39 10.70
CA PHE A 15 -5.56 14.66 9.51
C PHE A 15 -4.69 15.89 9.80
N GLY A 16 -3.50 15.68 10.32
CA GLY A 16 -2.56 16.75 10.63
C GLY A 16 -1.13 16.25 10.55
N THR A 17 -0.52 16.38 9.36
CA THR A 17 0.92 16.55 9.06
C THR A 17 1.20 16.23 7.59
N ALA A 18 0.53 16.96 6.68
CA ALA A 18 0.95 17.03 5.28
C ALA A 18 1.86 18.25 5.09
N LEU A 19 3.03 18.27 5.72
CA LEU A 19 4.14 19.19 5.39
C LEU A 19 5.37 18.75 6.22
N LEU A 20 6.27 17.95 5.65
CA LEU A 20 7.69 17.77 6.07
C LEU A 20 8.43 16.69 5.22
N LEU A 21 8.00 16.45 3.97
CA LEU A 21 8.56 15.36 3.15
C LEU A 21 9.86 15.70 2.39
N SER A 22 10.44 16.91 2.52
CA SER A 22 11.68 17.25 1.79
C SER A 22 12.97 17.15 2.62
N SER A 23 12.90 17.14 3.97
CA SER A 23 14.10 17.03 4.84
C SER A 23 14.31 15.65 5.46
N GLY A 24 13.40 14.70 5.21
CA GLY A 24 13.40 13.40 5.87
C GLY A 24 14.58 12.50 5.48
N CYS A 25 14.99 12.46 4.22
CA CYS A 25 16.02 11.50 3.77
C CYS A 25 17.40 11.74 4.40
N ALA A 26 17.80 12.99 4.65
CA ALA A 26 19.07 13.30 5.30
C ALA A 26 19.05 12.97 6.79
N ALA A 27 17.94 13.28 7.49
CA ALA A 27 17.75 12.93 8.90
C ALA A 27 17.68 11.41 9.11
N PHE A 28 16.94 10.68 8.26
CA PHE A 28 16.85 9.21 8.34
C PHE A 28 18.19 8.52 8.12
N LYS A 29 19.01 9.00 7.17
CA LYS A 29 20.35 8.43 6.96
C LYS A 29 21.28 8.75 8.14
N SER A 30 21.18 9.96 8.70
CA SER A 30 21.88 10.33 9.94
C SER A 30 21.46 9.47 11.14
N ASP A 31 20.19 9.05 11.22
CA ASP A 31 19.70 8.19 12.30
C ASP A 31 20.22 6.75 12.17
N MET A 32 20.43 6.26 10.95
CA MET A 32 21.09 4.96 10.72
C MET A 32 22.56 4.97 11.17
N ASP A 33 23.24 6.10 10.99
CA ASP A 33 24.63 6.32 11.41
C ASP A 33 24.73 6.85 12.86
N SER A 34 23.64 6.82 13.63
CA SER A 34 23.59 7.34 15.00
C SER A 34 24.52 6.58 15.93
N SER A 35 25.20 7.30 16.83
CA SER A 35 25.98 6.69 17.93
C SER A 35 25.09 6.03 19.00
N ASN A 36 23.76 6.24 18.95
CA ASN A 36 22.82 5.52 19.79
C ASN A 36 22.38 4.22 19.08
N PRO A 37 22.74 3.04 19.58
CA PRO A 37 22.49 1.77 18.90
C PRO A 37 20.99 1.44 18.75
N VAL A 38 20.14 1.95 19.64
CA VAL A 38 18.69 1.75 19.55
C VAL A 38 18.10 2.55 18.39
N ILE A 39 18.56 3.80 18.21
CA ILE A 39 18.12 4.67 17.11
C ILE A 39 18.59 4.10 15.77
N ALA A 40 19.86 3.71 15.68
CA ALA A 40 20.43 3.09 14.48
C ALA A 40 19.68 1.81 14.07
N ALA A 41 19.42 0.91 15.02
CA ALA A 41 18.68 -0.33 14.75
C ALA A 41 17.23 -0.06 14.29
N GLN A 42 16.55 0.92 14.90
CA GLN A 42 15.20 1.29 14.51
C GLN A 42 15.17 1.92 13.11
N ALA A 43 16.13 2.79 12.78
CA ALA A 43 16.24 3.42 11.47
C ALA A 43 16.51 2.37 10.37
N GLN A 44 17.40 1.40 10.63
CA GLN A 44 17.64 0.27 9.74
C GLN A 44 16.35 -0.55 9.51
N ARG A 45 15.63 -0.90 10.59
CA ARG A 45 14.36 -1.64 10.47
C ARG A 45 13.31 -0.89 9.63
N ILE A 46 13.22 0.44 9.77
CA ILE A 46 12.33 1.26 8.94
C ILE A 46 12.75 1.22 7.47
N SER A 47 14.06 1.31 7.20
CA SER A 47 14.59 1.19 5.84
C SER A 47 14.25 -0.17 5.21
N ASP A 48 14.46 -1.25 5.95
CA ASP A 48 14.16 -2.61 5.48
C ASP A 48 12.66 -2.78 5.18
N LEU A 49 11.79 -2.27 6.05
CA LEU A 49 10.34 -2.28 5.84
C LEU A 49 9.93 -1.47 4.59
N ARG A 50 10.55 -0.31 4.35
CA ARG A 50 10.31 0.48 3.13
C ARG A 50 10.67 -0.30 1.87
N ASN A 51 11.81 -0.99 1.90
CA ASN A 51 12.24 -1.83 0.77
C ASN A 51 11.27 -3.00 0.54
N GLN A 52 10.86 -3.70 1.61
CA GLN A 52 9.87 -4.78 1.53
C GLN A 52 8.53 -4.31 0.96
N ILE A 53 8.05 -3.14 1.37
CA ILE A 53 6.84 -2.53 0.82
C ILE A 53 7.01 -2.26 -0.68
N SER A 54 8.12 -1.64 -1.07
CA SER A 54 8.37 -1.33 -2.48
C SER A 54 8.45 -2.57 -3.36
N ASP A 55 9.05 -3.66 -2.86
CA ASP A 55 9.10 -4.93 -3.59
C ASP A 55 7.72 -5.58 -3.70
N GLN A 56 6.92 -5.53 -2.63
CA GLN A 56 5.57 -6.06 -2.63
C GLN A 56 4.65 -5.29 -3.58
N ASP A 57 4.79 -3.97 -3.68
CA ASP A 57 4.06 -3.14 -4.65
C ASP A 57 4.38 -3.56 -6.08
N ARG A 58 5.65 -3.82 -6.40
CA ARG A 58 6.06 -4.32 -7.73
C ARG A 58 5.46 -5.68 -8.06
N LEU A 59 5.38 -6.57 -7.08
CA LEU A 59 4.70 -7.87 -7.25
C LEU A 59 3.21 -7.67 -7.51
N VAL A 60 2.54 -6.79 -6.77
CA VAL A 60 1.12 -6.48 -6.97
C VAL A 60 0.86 -5.95 -8.37
N GLU A 61 1.67 -5.01 -8.86
CA GLU A 61 1.51 -4.49 -10.22
C GLU A 61 1.73 -5.55 -11.30
N THR A 62 2.67 -6.48 -11.07
CA THR A 62 2.87 -7.63 -11.95
C THR A 62 1.65 -8.55 -11.97
N GLU A 63 1.07 -8.86 -10.82
CA GLU A 63 -0.13 -9.71 -10.74
C GLU A 63 -1.37 -9.02 -11.34
N LYS A 64 -1.51 -7.70 -11.19
CA LYS A 64 -2.56 -6.93 -11.89
C LYS A 64 -2.43 -7.03 -13.41
N ALA A 65 -1.21 -6.93 -13.94
CA ALA A 65 -0.97 -7.08 -15.37
C ALA A 65 -1.32 -8.50 -15.87
N LYS A 66 -0.96 -9.53 -15.09
CA LYS A 66 -1.36 -10.93 -15.38
C LYS A 66 -2.87 -11.10 -15.36
N LEU A 67 -3.56 -10.57 -14.34
CA LEU A 67 -5.02 -10.64 -14.25
C LEU A 67 -5.67 -10.02 -15.48
N LYS A 68 -5.24 -8.83 -15.91
CA LYS A 68 -5.76 -8.17 -17.11
C LYS A 68 -5.53 -9.01 -18.38
N SER A 69 -4.38 -9.68 -18.49
CA SER A 69 -4.12 -10.60 -19.59
C SER A 69 -5.10 -11.79 -19.60
N LEU A 70 -5.35 -12.39 -18.42
CA LEU A 70 -6.29 -13.50 -18.27
C LEU A 70 -7.73 -13.08 -18.60
N GLU A 71 -8.15 -11.88 -18.21
CA GLU A 71 -9.45 -11.32 -18.57
C GLU A 71 -9.61 -11.17 -20.09
N TYR A 72 -8.58 -10.72 -20.79
CA TYR A 72 -8.60 -10.66 -22.25
C TYR A 72 -8.69 -12.05 -22.88
N GLN A 73 -7.92 -13.02 -22.39
CA GLN A 73 -7.98 -14.41 -22.89
C GLN A 73 -9.38 -15.00 -22.69
N LEU A 74 -9.99 -14.80 -21.51
CA LEU A 74 -11.35 -15.25 -21.23
C LEU A 74 -12.36 -14.62 -22.19
N LYS A 75 -12.27 -13.31 -22.41
CA LYS A 75 -13.17 -12.60 -23.34
C LYS A 75 -13.04 -13.14 -24.76
N SER A 76 -11.82 -13.37 -25.24
CA SER A 76 -11.58 -13.96 -26.56
C SER A 76 -12.18 -15.37 -26.67
N ALA A 77 -11.94 -16.23 -25.68
CA ALA A 77 -12.50 -17.59 -25.66
C ALA A 77 -14.04 -17.59 -25.65
N GLN A 78 -14.67 -16.67 -24.91
CA GLN A 78 -16.12 -16.49 -24.92
C GLN A 78 -16.66 -16.07 -26.30
N GLN A 79 -15.95 -15.17 -26.98
CA GLN A 79 -16.32 -14.74 -28.33
C GLN A 79 -16.19 -15.88 -29.35
N GLU A 80 -15.10 -16.66 -29.28
CA GLU A 80 -14.90 -17.84 -30.11
C GLU A 80 -16.00 -18.88 -29.89
N LEU A 81 -16.37 -19.16 -28.64
CA LEU A 81 -17.47 -20.08 -28.31
C LEU A 81 -18.80 -19.59 -28.90
N LYS A 82 -19.07 -18.29 -28.81
CA LYS A 82 -20.28 -17.69 -29.40
C LYS A 82 -20.28 -17.84 -30.92
N ALA A 83 -19.16 -17.57 -31.58
CA ALA A 83 -19.02 -17.70 -33.03
C ALA A 83 -19.25 -19.14 -33.53
N ARG A 84 -18.82 -20.15 -32.77
CA ARG A 84 -19.02 -21.57 -33.11
C ARG A 84 -20.43 -22.09 -32.88
N LYS A 85 -21.25 -21.36 -32.11
CA LYS A 85 -22.65 -21.71 -31.82
C LYS A 85 -23.64 -21.06 -32.78
N MET A 86 -23.17 -20.15 -33.63
CA MET A 86 -23.95 -19.55 -34.72
C MET A 86 -23.79 -20.40 -35.98
#